data_AF-A0A4Y2EXQ3-F1
#
_entry.id   AF-A0A4Y2EXQ3-F1
#
_cell.length_a   1.000
_cell.length_b   1.000
_cell.length_c   1.000
_cell.angle_alpha   90.00
_cell.angle_beta   90.00
_cell.angle_gamma   90.00
#
_symmetry.space_group_name_H-M   'P 1'
#
loop_
_entity.id
_entity.type
_entity.pdbx_description
1 polymer ?
#
loop_
_entity_poly.entity_id
_entity_poly.type
_entity_poly.pdbx_seq_one_letter_code
_entity_poly.pdbx_strand_id
1 'polypeptide(L)'
;MRSTDNEPLHSFCPASVASWYKYNQAVSKETAEICHHKTSLPPAVKDAIKPIFNALSHPELLNRCLGAYTQNTNYSLNSMISQICPKISSIGRRIAEIAVYESVVRFNEGRLGRLNIMKGLNMCINNNAINSHNKADMRRMKQVDRRAKQNTNGRKDRKDKSEIACWIKIH
;
A
#
# COMPACT_ATOMS: atom_id res chain seq x y z
N MET A 1 -8.81 -14.91 -14.94
CA MET A 1 -9.55 -16.14 -14.56
C MET A 1 -10.95 -16.05 -15.12
N ARG A 2 -11.43 -17.08 -15.81
CA ARG A 2 -12.83 -17.20 -16.23
C ARG A 2 -13.40 -18.38 -15.44
N SER A 3 -14.47 -18.11 -14.70
CA SER A 3 -15.27 -19.13 -14.03
C SER A 3 -16.68 -19.04 -14.58
N THR A 4 -17.29 -20.18 -14.83
CA THR A 4 -18.66 -20.31 -15.36
C THR A 4 -19.35 -21.47 -14.66
N ASP A 5 -20.68 -21.52 -14.69
CA ASP A 5 -21.46 -22.56 -13.98
C ASP A 5 -21.05 -23.97 -14.40
N ASN A 6 -20.66 -24.15 -15.67
CA ASN A 6 -20.17 -25.42 -16.23
C ASN A 6 -18.66 -25.67 -16.01
N GLU A 7 -17.88 -24.64 -15.69
CA GLU A 7 -16.42 -24.71 -15.51
C GLU A 7 -16.01 -23.85 -14.30
N PRO A 8 -16.36 -24.26 -13.06
CA PRO A 8 -16.05 -23.50 -11.87
C PRO A 8 -14.55 -23.55 -11.58
N LEU A 9 -13.87 -22.40 -11.66
CA LEU A 9 -12.43 -22.29 -11.43
C LEU A 9 -12.13 -21.73 -10.03
N HIS A 10 -12.36 -22.55 -9.00
CA HIS A 10 -12.31 -22.16 -7.57
C HIS A 10 -11.37 -23.00 -6.70
N SER A 11 -10.47 -23.76 -7.31
CA SER A 11 -9.54 -24.68 -6.63
C SER A 11 -8.61 -24.02 -5.60
N PHE A 12 -8.49 -22.69 -5.62
CA PHE A 12 -7.70 -21.90 -4.67
C PHE A 12 -8.53 -21.23 -3.56
N CYS A 13 -9.86 -21.33 -3.62
CA CYS A 13 -10.74 -20.79 -2.60
C CYS A 13 -11.00 -21.88 -1.55
N PRO A 14 -10.98 -21.56 -0.24
CA PRO A 14 -11.32 -22.53 0.79
C PRO A 14 -12.76 -23.04 0.60
N ALA A 15 -12.97 -24.34 0.83
CA ALA A 15 -14.28 -24.99 0.78
C ALA A 15 -14.91 -24.96 2.18
N SER A 16 -15.30 -23.77 2.64
CA SER A 16 -15.93 -23.60 3.95
C SER A 16 -17.00 -22.53 3.92
N VAL A 17 -17.89 -22.56 4.92
CA VAL A 17 -18.89 -21.50 5.15
C VAL A 17 -18.25 -20.13 5.43
N ALA A 18 -16.97 -20.11 5.81
CA ALA A 18 -16.16 -18.91 5.99
C ALA A 18 -15.33 -18.54 4.74
N SER A 19 -15.55 -19.21 3.61
CA SER A 19 -14.86 -18.90 2.36
C SER A 19 -15.15 -17.46 1.97
N TRP A 20 -14.14 -16.74 1.51
CA TRP A 20 -14.32 -15.40 0.96
C TRP A 20 -15.02 -15.42 -0.41
N TYR A 21 -15.17 -16.60 -1.02
CA TYR A 21 -15.85 -16.77 -2.31
C TYR A 21 -17.30 -17.24 -2.14
N LYS A 22 -18.23 -16.49 -2.74
CA LYS A 22 -19.68 -16.69 -2.56
C LYS A 22 -20.18 -18.05 -3.03
N TYR A 23 -19.67 -18.57 -4.14
CA TYR A 23 -20.06 -19.89 -4.64
C TYR A 23 -19.63 -21.00 -3.67
N ASN A 24 -18.40 -20.98 -3.16
CA ASN A 24 -17.94 -21.98 -2.21
C ASN A 24 -18.73 -21.92 -0.89
N GLN A 25 -19.13 -20.71 -0.45
CA GLN A 25 -20.06 -20.59 0.68
C GLN A 25 -21.42 -21.22 0.38
N ALA A 26 -21.95 -21.02 -0.83
CA ALA A 26 -23.24 -21.57 -1.25
C ALA A 26 -23.18 -23.10 -1.38
N VAL A 27 -22.07 -23.64 -1.90
CA VAL A 27 -21.79 -25.09 -1.91
C VAL A 27 -21.74 -25.64 -0.49
N SER A 28 -21.04 -24.99 0.44
CA SER A 28 -20.99 -25.41 1.85
C SER A 28 -22.31 -25.24 2.60
N LYS A 29 -23.28 -24.49 2.07
CA LYS A 29 -24.61 -24.25 2.64
C LYS A 29 -25.73 -24.93 1.84
N GLU A 30 -25.39 -25.82 0.92
CA GLU A 30 -26.35 -26.53 0.05
C GLU A 30 -27.30 -25.59 -0.73
N THR A 31 -26.82 -24.39 -1.07
CA THR A 31 -27.58 -23.35 -1.80
C THR A 31 -26.90 -22.95 -3.12
N ALA A 32 -26.01 -23.82 -3.64
CA ALA A 32 -25.23 -23.56 -4.85
C ALA A 32 -26.10 -23.35 -6.10
N GLU A 33 -27.28 -23.98 -6.17
CA GLU A 33 -28.22 -23.88 -7.29
C GLU A 33 -28.73 -22.45 -7.52
N ILE A 34 -28.68 -21.60 -6.50
CA ILE A 34 -29.13 -20.20 -6.54
C ILE A 34 -27.95 -19.26 -6.89
N CYS A 35 -26.73 -19.79 -6.94
CA CYS A 35 -25.51 -19.02 -7.12
C CYS A 35 -25.00 -19.10 -8.56
N HIS A 36 -25.56 -18.27 -9.44
CA HIS A 36 -25.05 -18.13 -10.80
C HIS A 36 -23.76 -17.31 -10.85
N HIS A 37 -22.79 -17.77 -11.63
CA HIS A 37 -21.60 -16.99 -11.92
C HIS A 37 -21.95 -15.75 -12.74
N LYS A 38 -21.40 -14.60 -12.32
CA LYS A 38 -21.48 -13.36 -13.10
C LYS A 38 -20.75 -13.54 -14.43
N THR A 39 -21.17 -12.76 -15.44
CA THR A 39 -20.61 -12.75 -16.80
C THR A 39 -19.08 -12.82 -16.77
N SER A 40 -18.54 -13.88 -17.36
CA SER A 40 -17.10 -14.10 -17.44
C SER A 40 -16.45 -13.19 -18.49
N LEU A 41 -15.16 -12.92 -18.33
CA LEU A 41 -14.39 -12.17 -19.31
C LEU A 41 -14.39 -12.89 -20.67
N PRO A 42 -14.51 -12.16 -21.80
CA PRO A 42 -14.37 -12.75 -23.13
C PRO A 42 -13.02 -13.47 -23.29
N PRO A 43 -12.97 -14.58 -24.05
CA PRO A 43 -11.74 -15.35 -24.23
C PRO A 43 -10.55 -14.50 -24.69
N ALA A 44 -10.75 -13.64 -25.70
CA ALA A 44 -9.71 -12.76 -26.21
C ALA A 44 -9.11 -11.83 -25.14
N VAL A 45 -9.94 -11.30 -24.22
CA VAL A 45 -9.48 -10.43 -23.13
C VAL A 45 -8.69 -11.24 -22.10
N LYS A 46 -9.14 -12.45 -21.78
CA LYS A 46 -8.42 -13.37 -20.88
C LYS A 46 -7.05 -13.71 -21.45
N ASP A 47 -6.97 -14.04 -22.72
CA ASP A 47 -5.74 -14.48 -23.37
C ASP A 47 -4.73 -13.33 -23.48
N ALA A 48 -5.20 -12.09 -23.66
CA ALA A 48 -4.35 -10.90 -23.59
C ALA A 48 -3.82 -10.62 -22.16
N ILE A 49 -4.66 -10.82 -21.13
CA ILE A 49 -4.28 -10.50 -19.73
C ILE A 49 -3.42 -11.60 -19.10
N LYS A 50 -3.65 -12.87 -19.45
CA LYS A 50 -2.97 -14.04 -18.85
C LYS A 50 -1.44 -13.95 -18.86
N PRO A 51 -0.75 -13.63 -19.97
CA PRO A 51 0.71 -13.52 -19.97
C PRO A 51 1.20 -12.40 -19.04
N ILE A 52 0.50 -11.26 -18.98
CA ILE A 52 0.83 -10.14 -18.08
C ILE A 52 0.68 -10.59 -16.62
N PHE A 53 -0.44 -11.24 -16.29
CA PHE A 53 -0.68 -11.75 -14.94
C PHE A 53 0.39 -12.76 -14.51
N ASN A 54 0.77 -13.69 -15.40
CA ASN A 54 1.80 -14.67 -15.13
C ASN A 54 3.17 -14.00 -14.93
N ALA A 55 3.54 -13.05 -15.79
CA ALA A 55 4.78 -12.28 -15.64
C ALA A 55 4.81 -11.56 -14.29
N LEU A 56 3.72 -10.88 -13.90
CA LEU A 56 3.61 -10.18 -12.62
C LEU A 56 3.57 -11.11 -11.39
N SER A 57 3.20 -12.37 -11.59
CA SER A 57 3.14 -13.39 -10.54
C SER A 57 4.48 -14.13 -10.35
N HIS A 58 5.55 -13.73 -11.07
CA HIS A 58 6.85 -14.38 -10.92
C HIS A 58 7.38 -14.23 -9.47
N PRO A 59 7.85 -15.32 -8.83
CA PRO A 59 8.27 -15.29 -7.42
C PRO A 59 9.30 -14.21 -7.09
N GLU A 60 10.21 -13.89 -8.02
CA GLU A 60 11.19 -12.82 -7.86
C GLU A 60 10.55 -11.43 -7.75
N LEU A 61 9.52 -11.14 -8.56
CA LEU A 61 8.77 -9.89 -8.49
C LEU A 61 7.92 -9.83 -7.22
N LEU A 62 7.27 -10.94 -6.87
CA LEU A 62 6.49 -11.03 -5.63
C LEU A 62 7.37 -10.87 -4.39
N ASN A 63 8.59 -11.43 -4.38
CA ASN A 63 9.55 -11.27 -3.28
C ASN A 63 9.94 -9.81 -3.06
N ARG A 64 10.05 -9.00 -4.12
CA ARG A 64 10.27 -7.54 -4.01
C ARG A 64 9.06 -6.85 -3.36
N CYS A 65 7.85 -7.31 -3.64
CA CYS A 65 6.62 -6.80 -3.02
C CYS A 65 6.46 -7.23 -1.55
N LEU A 66 6.92 -8.43 -1.18
CA LEU A 66 6.87 -8.92 0.21
C LEU A 66 7.64 -8.00 1.16
N GLY A 67 8.71 -7.37 0.67
CA GLY A 67 9.54 -6.40 1.37
C GLY A 67 8.79 -5.24 2.04
N ALA A 68 7.58 -4.91 1.56
CA ALA A 68 6.92 -3.63 1.83
C ALA A 68 7.84 -2.42 1.57
N TYR A 69 8.84 -2.59 0.69
CA TYR A 69 9.72 -1.51 0.21
C TYR A 69 8.98 -0.51 -0.68
N THR A 70 7.66 -0.64 -0.81
CA THR A 70 6.80 0.34 -1.47
C THR A 70 6.55 1.54 -0.56
N GLN A 71 7.60 2.19 -0.09
CA GLN A 71 7.57 3.63 -0.03
C GLN A 71 7.97 4.08 -1.44
N ASN A 72 7.00 4.20 -2.35
CA ASN A 72 7.24 5.00 -3.54
C ASN A 72 7.58 6.40 -3.03
N THR A 73 8.86 6.75 -3.09
CA THR A 73 9.41 8.04 -2.68
C THR A 73 8.62 9.20 -3.31
N ASN A 74 8.08 8.98 -4.51
CA ASN A 74 7.26 9.96 -5.21
C ASN A 74 5.87 10.13 -4.56
N TYR A 75 5.26 9.06 -4.02
CA TYR A 75 4.00 9.17 -3.28
C TYR A 75 4.17 9.88 -1.94
N SER A 76 5.28 9.63 -1.22
CA SER A 76 5.54 10.31 0.06
C SER A 76 5.84 11.80 -0.14
N LEU A 77 6.64 12.16 -1.15
CA LEU A 77 6.88 13.57 -1.50
C LEU A 77 5.59 14.27 -1.95
N ASN A 78 4.81 13.66 -2.84
CA ASN A 78 3.55 14.23 -3.32
C ASN A 78 2.52 14.38 -2.18
N SER A 79 2.52 13.46 -1.21
CA SER A 79 1.72 13.58 0.01
C SER A 79 2.14 14.80 0.83
N MET A 80 3.45 15.07 0.97
CA MET A 80 3.93 16.26 1.67
C MET A 80 3.58 17.55 0.94
N ILE A 81 3.75 17.59 -0.38
CA ILE A 81 3.31 18.72 -1.21
C ILE A 81 1.82 18.98 -0.97
N SER A 82 0.99 17.92 -1.01
CA SER A 82 -0.45 18.04 -0.80
C SER A 82 -0.84 18.48 0.62
N GLN A 83 -0.01 18.25 1.63
CA GLN A 83 -0.24 18.75 2.99
C GLN A 83 0.01 20.26 3.11
N ILE A 84 0.90 20.82 2.29
CA ILE A 84 1.23 22.25 2.32
C ILE A 84 0.39 23.03 1.30
N CYS A 85 0.17 22.43 0.13
CA CYS A 85 -0.58 22.98 -0.99
C CYS A 85 -1.68 21.98 -1.41
N PRO A 86 -2.86 22.04 -0.78
CA PRO A 86 -3.97 21.15 -1.12
C PRO A 86 -4.39 21.29 -2.58
N LYS A 87 -4.73 20.17 -3.23
CA LYS A 87 -5.12 20.15 -4.65
C LYS A 87 -6.40 20.92 -4.96
N ILE A 88 -7.24 21.15 -3.96
CA ILE A 88 -8.54 21.80 -4.09
C ILE A 88 -8.49 23.33 -3.94
N SER A 89 -7.33 23.89 -3.57
CA SER A 89 -7.19 25.34 -3.40
C SER A 89 -6.59 25.96 -4.66
N SER A 90 -7.23 27.00 -5.18
CA SER A 90 -6.66 27.87 -6.21
C SER A 90 -5.55 28.72 -5.60
N ILE A 91 -4.31 28.24 -5.73
CA ILE A 91 -3.10 28.89 -5.20
C ILE A 91 -2.30 29.49 -6.35
N GLY A 92 -1.79 30.71 -6.18
CA GLY A 92 -0.94 31.35 -7.18
C GLY A 92 0.38 30.60 -7.37
N ARG A 93 0.91 30.62 -8.61
CA ARG A 93 2.14 29.90 -9.01
C ARG A 93 3.29 30.02 -8.00
N ARG A 94 3.59 31.25 -7.54
CA ARG A 94 4.70 31.52 -6.61
C ARG A 94 4.53 30.83 -5.26
N ILE A 95 3.30 30.73 -4.74
CA ILE A 95 3.03 30.03 -3.48
C ILE A 95 3.18 28.52 -3.67
N ALA A 96 2.72 28.00 -4.80
CA ALA A 96 2.90 26.58 -5.14
C ALA A 96 4.39 26.22 -5.24
N GLU A 97 5.21 27.06 -5.87
CA GLU A 97 6.67 26.88 -5.93
C GLU A 97 7.30 26.85 -4.53
N ILE A 98 6.96 27.81 -3.66
CA ILE A 98 7.45 27.83 -2.27
C ILE A 98 7.04 26.56 -1.50
N ALA A 99 5.79 26.12 -1.67
CA ALA A 99 5.28 24.90 -1.03
C ALA A 99 6.05 23.65 -1.47
N VAL A 100 6.41 23.56 -2.76
CA VAL A 100 7.26 22.48 -3.28
C VAL A 100 8.65 22.54 -2.64
N TYR A 101 9.31 23.70 -2.60
CA TYR A 101 10.64 23.83 -1.96
C TYR A 101 10.62 23.45 -0.48
N GLU A 102 9.63 23.94 0.30
CA GLU A 102 9.47 23.57 1.72
C GLU A 102 9.20 22.05 1.87
N SER A 103 8.46 21.45 0.95
CA SER A 103 8.20 20.00 0.96
C SER A 103 9.46 19.18 0.71
N VAL A 104 10.32 19.62 -0.22
CA VAL A 104 11.61 18.97 -0.52
C VAL A 104 12.54 19.05 0.69
N VAL A 105 12.69 20.24 1.30
CA VAL A 105 13.51 20.40 2.51
C VAL A 105 12.98 19.52 3.64
N ARG A 106 11.65 19.51 3.86
CA ARG A 106 11.05 18.63 4.87
C ARG A 106 11.27 17.14 4.59
N PHE A 107 11.33 16.75 3.31
CA PHE A 107 11.49 15.36 2.90
C PHE A 107 12.91 14.87 3.17
N ASN A 108 13.90 15.69 2.81
CA ASN A 108 15.31 15.34 2.92
C ASN A 108 15.87 15.55 4.33
N GLU A 109 15.53 16.67 4.98
CA GLU A 109 16.16 17.11 6.24
C GLU A 109 15.19 17.11 7.42
N GLY A 110 13.92 16.74 7.22
CA GLY A 110 12.89 16.87 8.24
C GLY A 110 12.50 18.31 8.52
N ARG A 111 11.82 18.56 9.65
CA ARG A 111 11.40 19.92 10.02
C ARG A 111 12.56 20.79 10.46
N LEU A 112 13.70 20.20 10.86
CA LEU A 112 14.91 20.96 11.19
C LEU A 112 15.53 21.65 9.98
N GLY A 113 15.41 21.10 8.77
CA GLY A 113 15.93 21.76 7.57
C GLY A 113 15.34 23.16 7.33
N ARG A 114 14.11 23.39 7.82
CA ARG A 114 13.47 24.71 7.78
C ARG A 114 14.25 25.78 8.55
N LEU A 115 15.03 25.39 9.56
CA LEU A 115 15.88 26.32 10.31
C LEU A 115 16.94 26.96 9.41
N ASN A 116 17.45 26.24 8.41
CA ASN A 116 18.43 26.79 7.45
C ASN A 116 17.79 27.85 6.56
N ILE A 117 16.55 27.63 6.12
CA ILE A 117 15.77 28.63 5.37
C ILE A 117 15.55 29.89 6.22
N MET A 118 15.14 29.72 7.48
CA MET A 118 14.90 30.84 8.40
C MET A 118 16.18 31.65 8.66
N LYS A 119 17.33 30.99 8.81
CA LYS A 119 18.64 31.65 8.92
C LYS A 119 18.97 32.45 7.67
N GLY A 120 18.78 31.88 6.48
CA GLY A 120 19.03 32.57 5.21
C GLY A 120 18.12 33.80 4.99
N LEU A 121 16.94 33.82 5.62
CA LEU A 121 16.01 34.96 5.64
C LEU A 121 16.27 35.93 6.81
N ASN A 122 17.38 35.79 7.54
CA ASN A 122 17.73 36.59 8.72
C ASN A 122 16.63 36.63 9.79
N MET A 123 15.88 35.54 9.95
CA MET A 123 14.86 35.43 10.99
C MET A 123 15.49 35.00 12.32
N CYS A 124 15.07 35.63 13.43
CA CYS A 124 15.44 35.18 14.76
C CYS A 124 14.77 33.84 15.10
N ILE A 125 15.57 32.83 15.42
CA ILE A 125 15.09 31.48 15.75
C ILE A 125 15.16 31.29 17.26
N ASN A 126 14.00 31.15 17.91
CA ASN A 126 13.94 30.82 19.33
C ASN A 126 14.29 29.34 19.56
N ASN A 127 15.03 29.05 20.64
CA ASN A 127 15.29 27.69 21.14
C ASN A 127 14.02 26.84 21.29
N ASN A 128 12.88 27.46 21.65
CA ASN A 128 11.59 26.77 21.72
C ASN A 128 11.14 26.22 20.35
N ALA A 129 11.37 26.98 19.28
CA ALA A 129 11.05 26.54 17.91
C ALA A 129 11.95 25.36 17.50
N ILE A 130 13.26 25.45 17.77
CA ILE A 130 14.22 24.36 17.51
C ILE A 130 13.78 23.09 18.24
N ASN A 131 13.48 23.20 19.54
CA ASN A 131 13.04 22.07 20.36
C ASN A 131 11.72 21.47 19.87
N SER A 132 10.77 22.31 19.42
CA SER A 132 9.51 21.87 18.84
C SER A 132 9.71 21.09 17.53
N HIS A 133 10.56 21.59 16.63
CA HIS A 133 10.92 20.92 15.37
C HIS A 133 11.61 19.58 15.62
N ASN A 134 12.60 19.54 16.53
CA ASN A 134 13.26 18.32 16.98
C ASN A 134 12.25 17.28 17.50
N LYS A 135 11.35 17.69 18.41
CA LYS A 135 10.31 16.80 18.95
C LYS A 135 9.36 16.28 17.88
N ALA A 136 9.01 17.10 16.89
CA ALA A 136 8.17 16.68 15.77
C ALA A 136 8.87 15.65 14.87
N ASP A 137 10.16 15.84 14.58
CA ASP A 137 10.95 14.91 13.78
C ASP A 137 11.16 13.57 14.51
N MET A 138 11.48 13.61 15.81
CA MET A 138 11.55 12.39 16.63
C MET A 138 10.22 11.62 16.64
N ARG A 139 9.08 12.31 16.75
CA ARG A 139 7.76 11.68 16.67
C ARG A 139 7.52 11.02 15.32
N ARG A 140 7.93 11.67 14.22
CA ARG A 140 7.86 11.09 12.86
C ARG A 140 8.67 9.79 12.79
N MET A 141 9.92 9.81 13.25
CA MET A 141 10.79 8.62 13.23
C MET A 141 10.21 7.47 14.05
N LYS A 142 9.76 7.74 15.29
CA LYS A 142 9.08 6.73 16.13
C LYS A 142 7.85 6.13 15.45
N GLN A 143 7.06 6.93 14.73
CA GLN A 143 5.90 6.43 14.00
C GLN A 143 6.29 5.58 12.79
N VAL A 144 7.39 5.91 12.10
CA VAL A 144 7.96 5.08 11.03
C VAL A 144 8.41 3.74 11.60
N ASP A 145 9.17 3.74 12.70
CA ASP A 145 9.63 2.51 13.36
C ASP A 145 8.47 1.65 13.82
N ARG A 146 7.44 2.26 14.40
CA ARG A 146 6.21 1.55 14.82
C ARG A 146 5.52 0.89 13.63
N ARG A 147 5.37 1.60 12.52
CA ARG A 147 4.77 1.06 11.28
C ARG A 147 5.63 -0.06 10.69
N ALA A 148 6.95 0.10 10.69
CA ALA A 148 7.88 -0.93 10.23
C ALA A 148 7.72 -2.22 11.07
N LYS A 149 7.68 -2.09 12.41
CA LYS A 149 7.45 -3.21 13.34
C LYS A 149 6.08 -3.88 13.14
N GLN A 150 5.01 -3.10 12.96
CA GLN A 150 3.67 -3.64 12.67
C GLN A 150 3.66 -4.39 11.34
N ASN A 151 4.31 -3.84 10.32
CA ASN A 151 4.42 -4.49 9.02
C ASN A 151 5.22 -5.80 9.12
N THR A 152 6.30 -5.86 9.92
CA THR A 152 7.06 -7.10 10.15
C THR A 152 6.30 -8.12 10.99
N ASN A 153 5.55 -7.71 12.01
CA ASN A 153 4.77 -8.63 12.84
C ASN A 153 3.59 -9.22 12.04
N GLY A 154 2.85 -8.39 11.31
CA GLY A 154 1.84 -8.87 10.35
C GLY A 154 2.44 -9.72 9.23
N ARG A 155 3.75 -9.63 8.97
CA ARG A 155 4.49 -10.47 8.03
C ARG A 155 4.73 -11.88 8.57
N LYS A 156 5.06 -12.03 9.86
CA LYS A 156 5.17 -13.34 10.52
C LYS A 156 3.82 -14.06 10.51
N ASP A 157 2.76 -13.37 10.93
CA ASP A 157 1.40 -13.93 10.93
C ASP A 157 0.92 -14.36 9.53
N ARG A 158 1.33 -13.64 8.48
CA ARG A 158 1.02 -14.01 7.08
C ARG A 158 1.88 -15.16 6.57
N LYS A 159 3.16 -15.21 6.96
CA LYS A 159 4.08 -16.30 6.62
C LYS A 159 3.61 -17.61 7.26
N ASP A 160 3.28 -17.58 8.55
CA ASP A 160 2.74 -18.73 9.28
C ASP A 160 1.42 -19.20 8.65
N LYS A 161 0.52 -18.29 8.28
CA LYS A 161 -0.71 -18.66 7.56
C LYS A 161 -0.44 -19.26 6.17
N SER A 162 0.57 -18.79 5.45
CA SER A 162 0.94 -19.35 4.15
C SER A 162 1.69 -20.69 4.25
N GLU A 163 2.52 -20.87 5.29
CA GLU A 163 3.25 -22.12 5.55
C GLU A 163 2.32 -23.20 6.10
N ILE A 164 1.35 -22.85 6.97
CA ILE A 164 0.26 -23.75 7.40
C ILE A 164 -0.62 -24.17 6.19
N ALA A 165 -0.92 -23.23 5.28
CA ALA A 165 -1.65 -23.56 4.05
C ALA A 165 -0.83 -24.42 3.08
N CYS A 166 0.51 -24.39 3.17
CA CYS A 166 1.41 -25.23 2.38
C CYS A 166 1.57 -26.63 3.02
N TRP A 167 1.57 -26.74 4.35
CA TRP A 167 1.64 -28.01 5.08
C TRP A 167 0.38 -28.87 4.95
N ILE A 168 -0.80 -28.26 4.77
CA ILE A 168 -2.05 -29.00 4.51
C ILE A 168 -2.10 -29.58 3.07
N LYS A 169 -1.11 -29.29 2.21
CA LYS A 169 -1.06 -29.77 0.81
C LYS A 169 0.00 -30.83 0.52
N ILE A 170 0.62 -31.42 1.54
CA ILE A 170 1.40 -32.66 1.40
C ILE A 170 0.79 -33.64 2.40
N HIS A 171 -0.30 -34.30 2.00
CA HIS A 171 -0.87 -35.62 2.33
C HIS A 171 -2.24 -35.67 1.63
#